data_AF-A0A6S7GAU4-F1
#
_entry.id   AF-A0A6S7GAU4-F1
#
_cell.length_a   1.000
_cell.length_b   1.000
_cell.length_c   1.000
_cell.angle_alpha   90.00
_cell.angle_beta   90.00
_cell.angle_gamma   90.00
#
_symmetry.space_group_name_H-M   'P 1'
#
loop_
_entity.id
_entity.type
_entity.pdbx_description
1 polymer ?
#
loop_
_entity_poly.entity_id
_entity_poly.type
_entity_poly.pdbx_seq_one_letter_code
_entity_poly.pdbx_strand_id
1 'polypeptide(L)'
;MIWKAKATRKLKLTDELLIVDIDAKIQSAKVKLDMLSVQPGKHYKRLMDELTVDINGDIIYREVILEKPTTRSSSRIYMQAKMPIEFKEFFDRRFGDILGAADTYLTRRFNDLTKPPLNNMIKIFDYRPWPPNFRDSKVAKQWGFKELEELVSYYEQHLYISQCEKEGIVREWPLLRHKLLKLKGVYDQADTKISSADLYREILREKDDELQNIHILIQLMMTISPSTAACERGFSCMNREKIKSRCNLAQQALDGPRLEDYDPLTPLQTWLDEGKGVRHLNHSTGYRKKRSQRTRI
;
A
#
# COMPACT_ATOMS: atom_id res chain seq x y z
N MET A 1 28.82 -25.84 20.53
CA MET A 1 29.02 -25.51 19.10
C MET A 1 27.71 -24.95 18.56
N ILE A 2 27.65 -23.63 18.41
CA ILE A 2 26.43 -22.85 18.13
C ILE A 2 26.18 -22.85 16.62
N TRP A 3 25.11 -23.50 16.17
CA TRP A 3 24.67 -23.41 14.78
C TRP A 3 23.74 -22.21 14.60
N LYS A 4 24.28 -21.15 13.99
CA LYS A 4 23.52 -19.96 13.57
C LYS A 4 22.49 -20.36 12.51
N ALA A 5 21.21 -20.17 12.83
CA ALA A 5 20.13 -20.24 11.86
C ALA A 5 20.34 -19.18 10.78
N LYS A 6 20.59 -19.64 9.56
CA LYS A 6 20.67 -18.79 8.36
C LYS A 6 19.26 -18.28 8.09
N ALA A 7 19.04 -16.98 8.29
CA ALA A 7 17.78 -16.31 8.04
C ALA A 7 17.32 -16.56 6.60
N THR A 8 16.44 -17.53 6.40
CA THR A 8 15.54 -17.54 5.25
C THR A 8 14.79 -16.22 5.31
N ARG A 9 14.98 -15.37 4.30
CA ARG A 9 14.07 -14.26 4.00
C ARG A 9 12.67 -14.87 3.95
N LYS A 10 11.94 -14.82 5.07
CA LYS A 10 10.50 -14.81 5.03
C LYS A 10 10.19 -13.69 4.05
N LEU A 11 9.51 -13.99 2.94
CA LEU A 11 8.59 -12.99 2.43
C LEU A 11 7.71 -12.70 3.65
N LYS A 12 8.03 -11.62 4.39
CA LYS A 12 7.03 -10.98 5.23
C LYS A 12 5.92 -10.73 4.22
N LEU A 13 4.79 -11.43 4.36
CA LEU A 13 3.53 -10.89 3.87
C LEU A 13 3.52 -9.50 4.47
N THR A 14 3.85 -8.54 3.62
CA THR A 14 4.01 -7.14 3.95
C THR A 14 2.75 -6.74 4.69
N ASP A 15 2.90 -6.16 5.89
CA ASP A 15 1.87 -5.55 6.72
C ASP A 15 0.53 -5.48 5.99
N GLU A 16 -0.41 -6.37 6.34
CA GLU A 16 -1.76 -6.32 5.78
C GLU A 16 -2.34 -4.95 6.11
N LEU A 17 -2.27 -4.07 5.12
CA LEU A 17 -2.72 -2.70 5.24
C LEU A 17 -4.24 -2.74 5.21
N LEU A 18 -4.88 -2.28 6.28
CA LEU A 18 -6.32 -2.10 6.28
C LEU A 18 -6.69 -0.73 5.72
N ILE A 19 -7.94 -0.62 5.27
CA ILE A 19 -8.55 0.66 4.85
C ILE A 19 -8.43 1.72 5.95
N VAL A 20 -8.55 1.32 7.22
CA VAL A 20 -8.41 2.21 8.39
C VAL A 20 -7.00 2.77 8.55
N ASP A 21 -5.98 2.10 8.03
CA ASP A 21 -4.58 2.52 8.16
C ASP A 21 -4.14 3.53 7.10
N ILE A 22 -4.93 3.69 6.02
CA ILE A 22 -4.50 4.48 4.87
C ILE A 22 -4.36 5.96 5.24
N ASP A 23 -5.35 6.55 5.93
CA ASP A 23 -5.34 7.98 6.22
C ASP A 23 -4.09 8.39 7.03
N ALA A 24 -3.78 7.66 8.10
CA ALA A 24 -2.57 7.88 8.88
C ALA A 24 -1.28 7.77 8.03
N LYS A 25 -1.22 6.84 7.06
CA LYS A 25 -0.08 6.72 6.14
C LYS A 25 -0.02 7.87 5.14
N ILE A 26 -1.15 8.36 4.64
CA ILE A 26 -1.22 9.54 3.76
C ILE A 26 -0.73 10.77 4.52
N GLN A 27 -1.25 11.03 5.72
CA GLN A 27 -0.83 12.17 6.54
C GLN A 27 0.67 12.09 6.85
N SER A 28 1.18 10.91 7.21
CA SER A 28 2.63 10.72 7.40
C SER A 28 3.44 10.99 6.14
N ALA A 29 2.94 10.61 4.96
CA ALA A 29 3.60 10.89 3.68
C ALA A 29 3.60 12.39 3.36
N LYS A 30 2.48 13.08 3.58
CA LYS A 30 2.37 14.53 3.40
C LYS A 30 3.32 15.30 4.30
N VAL A 31 3.35 14.98 5.59
CA VAL A 31 4.32 15.57 6.54
C VAL A 31 5.76 15.37 6.07
N LYS A 32 6.09 14.18 5.53
CA LYS A 32 7.43 13.92 4.97
C LYS A 32 7.71 14.73 3.71
N LEU A 33 6.72 14.95 2.84
CA LEU A 33 6.85 15.83 1.67
C LEU A 33 7.09 17.28 2.10
N ASP A 34 6.35 17.76 3.09
CA ASP A 34 6.53 19.10 3.64
C ASP A 34 7.91 19.24 4.29
N MET A 35 8.36 18.22 5.03
CA MET A 35 9.71 18.19 5.58
C MET A 35 10.79 18.25 4.49
N LEU A 36 10.56 17.65 3.32
CA LEU A 36 11.52 17.74 2.21
C LEU A 36 11.63 19.17 1.67
N SER A 37 10.57 19.99 1.75
CA SER A 37 10.62 21.40 1.34
C SER A 37 11.53 22.23 2.26
N VAL A 38 11.56 21.91 3.56
CA VAL A 38 12.39 22.60 4.56
C VAL A 38 13.81 22.02 4.63
N GLN A 39 13.93 20.70 4.54
CA GLN A 39 15.20 19.99 4.62
C GLN A 39 15.35 19.07 3.40
N PRO A 40 15.93 19.59 2.30
CA PRO A 40 16.18 18.81 1.12
C PRO A 40 17.07 17.60 1.45
N GLY A 41 16.75 16.45 0.85
CA GLY A 41 17.49 15.22 1.09
C GLY A 41 18.96 15.33 0.69
N LYS A 42 19.79 14.39 1.18
CA LYS A 42 21.25 14.35 0.94
C LYS A 42 21.68 14.49 -0.53
N HIS A 43 20.84 14.02 -1.46
CA HIS A 43 21.12 14.10 -2.89
C HIS A 43 20.95 15.50 -3.46
N TYR A 44 19.94 16.24 -2.97
CA TYR A 44 19.75 17.64 -3.32
C TYR A 44 20.89 18.50 -2.77
N LYS A 45 21.26 18.29 -1.50
CA LYS A 45 22.40 18.97 -0.89
C LYS A 45 23.69 18.72 -1.68
N ARG A 46 23.98 17.44 -1.97
CA ARG A 46 25.15 17.07 -2.79
C ARG A 46 25.12 17.72 -4.18
N LEU A 47 23.96 17.75 -4.84
CA LEU A 47 23.82 18.44 -6.13
C LEU A 47 24.21 19.91 -5.99
N MET A 48 23.67 20.60 -4.97
CA MET A 48 23.97 22.01 -4.71
C MET A 48 25.43 22.27 -4.34
N ASP A 49 26.04 21.39 -3.56
CA ASP A 49 27.45 21.52 -3.13
C ASP A 49 28.44 21.27 -4.28
N GLU A 50 28.07 20.43 -5.24
CA GLU A 50 28.91 20.03 -6.40
C GLU A 50 28.66 20.88 -7.65
N LEU A 51 27.75 21.87 -7.60
CA LEU A 51 27.50 22.80 -8.70
C LEU A 51 28.57 23.90 -8.72
N THR A 52 29.26 24.02 -9.85
CA THR A 52 30.29 25.05 -10.07
C THR A 52 29.97 25.90 -11.30
N VAL A 53 30.58 27.08 -11.41
CA VAL A 53 30.48 27.96 -12.59
C VAL A 53 31.85 28.07 -13.25
N ASP A 54 31.89 27.91 -14.56
CA ASP A 54 33.12 28.02 -15.35
C ASP A 54 33.47 29.49 -15.67
N ILE A 55 34.59 29.70 -16.36
CA ILE A 55 35.07 31.04 -16.77
C ILE A 55 34.13 31.75 -17.76
N ASN A 56 33.28 31.00 -18.48
CA ASN A 56 32.33 31.51 -19.44
C ASN A 56 30.96 31.80 -18.81
N GLY A 57 30.78 31.48 -17.52
CA GLY A 57 29.51 31.60 -16.81
C GLY A 57 28.59 30.38 -16.96
N ASP A 58 29.08 29.30 -17.55
CA ASP A 58 28.35 28.03 -17.72
C ASP A 58 28.37 27.24 -16.41
N ILE A 59 27.27 26.52 -16.17
CA ILE A 59 27.07 25.78 -14.93
C ILE A 59 27.50 24.34 -15.14
N ILE A 60 28.41 23.86 -14.30
CA ILE A 60 29.01 22.53 -14.40
C ILE A 60 28.59 21.70 -13.19
N TYR A 61 28.16 20.47 -13.45
CA TYR A 61 28.01 19.42 -12.46
C TYR A 61 28.88 18.23 -12.84
N ARG A 62 29.88 17.90 -12.02
CA ARG A 62 30.80 16.76 -12.25
C ARG A 62 31.30 16.68 -13.70
N GLU A 63 31.91 17.77 -14.18
CA GLU A 63 32.48 17.89 -15.53
C GLU A 63 31.45 17.95 -16.67
N VAL A 64 30.15 17.93 -16.37
CA VAL A 64 29.08 18.08 -17.37
C VAL A 64 28.53 19.50 -17.32
N ILE A 65 28.55 20.18 -18.47
CA ILE A 65 27.89 21.49 -18.63
C ILE A 65 26.37 21.26 -18.66
N LEU A 66 25.66 21.96 -17.77
CA LEU A 66 24.21 21.90 -17.66
C LEU A 66 23.58 22.98 -18.54
N GLU A 67 22.97 22.55 -19.64
CA GLU A 67 22.20 23.45 -20.49
C GLU A 67 20.81 23.72 -19.91
N LYS A 68 20.36 24.99 -19.94
CA LYS A 68 18.97 25.31 -19.62
C LYS A 68 18.07 24.69 -20.71
N PRO A 69 16.97 24.00 -20.35
CA PRO A 69 16.02 23.51 -21.33
C PRO A 69 15.40 24.70 -22.07
N THR A 70 15.77 24.89 -23.35
CA THR A 70 15.14 25.88 -24.22
C THR A 70 13.72 25.44 -24.52
N THR A 71 12.75 25.91 -23.74
CA THR A 71 11.33 25.81 -24.10
C THR A 71 11.09 26.65 -25.35
N ARG A 72 10.66 26.00 -26.44
CA ARG A 72 10.29 26.65 -27.72
C ARG A 72 9.07 27.57 -27.65
N SER A 73 8.51 27.83 -26.46
CA SER A 73 7.40 28.76 -26.29
C SER A 73 7.41 29.28 -24.85
N SER A 74 7.18 30.58 -24.71
CA SER A 74 7.11 31.38 -23.47
C SER A 74 8.44 32.01 -23.02
N SER A 75 8.61 33.24 -23.53
CA SER A 75 9.29 34.36 -22.91
C SER A 75 10.78 34.19 -22.59
N ARG A 76 11.60 34.62 -23.56
CA ARG A 76 13.02 34.91 -23.39
C ARG A 76 13.23 35.93 -22.26
N ILE A 77 13.47 35.46 -21.05
CA ILE A 77 14.27 36.22 -20.09
C ILE A 77 15.71 35.80 -20.38
N TYR A 78 16.41 36.65 -21.12
CA TYR A 78 17.87 36.59 -21.24
C TYR A 78 18.45 36.93 -19.87
N MET A 79 18.63 35.94 -19.00
CA MET A 79 19.49 36.09 -17.84
C MET A 79 20.92 35.91 -18.34
N GLN A 80 21.58 37.03 -18.61
CA GLN A 80 23.04 37.09 -18.66
C GLN A 80 23.55 36.53 -17.34
N ALA A 81 24.46 35.56 -17.42
CA ALA A 81 25.02 34.84 -16.28
C ALA A 81 25.45 35.79 -15.16
N LYS A 82 24.60 35.91 -14.14
CA LYS A 82 24.98 36.34 -12.81
C LYS A 82 24.55 35.26 -11.82
N MET A 83 25.55 34.49 -11.42
CA MET A 83 25.67 33.82 -10.13
C MET A 83 24.94 32.46 -9.96
N PRO A 84 25.57 31.53 -9.22
CA PRO A 84 24.97 30.27 -8.73
C PRO A 84 23.61 30.43 -8.05
N ILE A 85 23.29 31.64 -7.58
CA ILE A 85 22.06 32.01 -6.86
C ILE A 85 20.82 31.84 -7.75
N GLU A 86 20.83 32.34 -8.99
CA GLU A 86 19.67 32.25 -9.89
C GLU A 86 19.37 30.78 -10.31
N PHE A 87 20.40 29.96 -10.43
CA PHE A 87 20.25 28.55 -10.75
C PHE A 87 19.78 27.73 -9.56
N LYS A 88 20.30 28.05 -8.37
CA LYS A 88 19.78 27.50 -7.11
C LYS A 88 18.30 27.84 -6.95
N GLU A 89 17.90 29.10 -7.19
CA GLU A 89 16.49 29.52 -7.17
C GLU A 89 15.64 28.75 -8.20
N PHE A 90 16.18 28.50 -9.40
CA PHE A 90 15.49 27.67 -10.41
C PHE A 90 15.26 26.25 -9.91
N PHE A 91 16.28 25.58 -9.36
CA PHE A 91 16.15 24.23 -8.81
C PHE A 91 15.26 24.19 -7.57
N ASP A 92 15.36 25.17 -6.67
CA ASP A 92 14.50 25.30 -5.49
C ASP A 92 13.04 25.41 -5.93
N ARG A 93 12.75 26.23 -6.95
CA ARG A 93 11.41 26.35 -7.54
C ARG A 93 10.95 25.03 -8.16
N ARG A 94 11.77 24.38 -9.00
CA ARG A 94 11.42 23.10 -9.64
C ARG A 94 11.20 21.99 -8.64
N PHE A 95 12.01 21.95 -7.59
CA PHE A 95 11.87 21.00 -6.50
C PHE A 95 10.55 21.24 -5.75
N GLY A 96 10.23 22.51 -5.45
CA GLY A 96 8.92 22.91 -4.93
C GLY A 96 7.75 22.49 -5.84
N ASP A 97 7.85 22.72 -7.15
CA ASP A 97 6.82 22.31 -8.12
C ASP A 97 6.58 20.79 -8.09
N ILE A 98 7.66 19.99 -8.01
CA ILE A 98 7.57 18.52 -7.93
C ILE A 98 6.90 18.08 -6.62
N LEU A 99 7.27 18.69 -5.49
CA LEU A 99 6.66 18.39 -4.20
C LEU A 99 5.17 18.77 -4.18
N GLY A 100 4.82 19.94 -4.70
CA GLY A 100 3.42 20.40 -4.82
C GLY A 100 2.60 19.51 -5.75
N ALA A 101 3.19 19.07 -6.88
CA ALA A 101 2.54 18.10 -7.77
C ALA A 101 2.33 16.75 -7.10
N ALA A 102 3.28 16.29 -6.27
CA ALA A 102 3.16 15.05 -5.50
C ALA A 102 2.04 15.13 -4.45
N ASP A 103 1.95 16.23 -3.68
CA ASP A 103 0.85 16.42 -2.73
C ASP A 103 -0.52 16.51 -3.43
N THR A 104 -0.59 17.27 -4.53
CA THR A 104 -1.80 17.37 -5.36
C THR A 104 -2.23 15.99 -5.87
N TYR A 105 -1.27 15.18 -6.33
CA TYR A 105 -1.53 13.82 -6.77
C TYR A 105 -2.07 12.94 -5.62
N LEU A 106 -1.45 12.98 -4.45
CA LEU A 106 -1.91 12.21 -3.27
C LEU A 106 -3.33 12.62 -2.89
N THR A 107 -3.61 13.91 -2.79
CA THR A 107 -4.94 14.44 -2.47
C THR A 107 -5.97 13.97 -3.47
N ARG A 108 -5.68 14.06 -4.77
CA ARG A 108 -6.59 13.61 -5.83
C ARG A 108 -6.80 12.10 -5.80
N ARG A 109 -5.72 11.32 -5.67
CA ARG A 109 -5.74 9.85 -5.73
C ARG A 109 -6.56 9.25 -4.59
N PHE A 110 -6.52 9.86 -3.42
CA PHE A 110 -7.18 9.35 -2.21
C PHE A 110 -8.41 10.16 -1.80
N ASN A 111 -8.90 11.06 -2.66
CA ASN A 111 -10.07 11.89 -2.38
C ASN A 111 -11.30 11.06 -2.00
N ASP A 112 -11.49 9.88 -2.59
CA ASP A 112 -12.64 9.04 -2.31
C ASP A 112 -12.64 8.44 -0.89
N LEU A 113 -11.48 8.38 -0.22
CA LEU A 113 -11.40 7.99 1.19
C LEU A 113 -12.06 9.02 2.13
N THR A 114 -12.22 10.26 1.66
CA THR A 114 -12.89 11.33 2.42
C THR A 114 -14.41 11.29 2.30
N LYS A 115 -14.94 10.42 1.44
CA LYS A 115 -16.38 10.30 1.15
C LYS A 115 -16.97 9.04 1.79
N PRO A 116 -18.26 9.03 2.18
CA PRO A 116 -18.97 7.81 2.53
C PRO A 116 -19.01 6.82 1.35
N PRO A 117 -19.03 5.49 1.59
CA PRO A 117 -18.99 4.84 2.92
C PRO A 117 -17.58 4.72 3.51
N LEU A 118 -16.52 4.94 2.72
CA LEU A 118 -15.14 4.65 3.15
C LEU A 118 -14.69 5.52 4.32
N ASN A 119 -15.02 6.82 4.29
CA ASN A 119 -14.72 7.72 5.41
C ASN A 119 -15.41 7.27 6.71
N ASN A 120 -16.65 6.80 6.63
CA ASN A 120 -17.38 6.32 7.80
C ASN A 120 -16.73 5.06 8.36
N MET A 121 -16.26 4.14 7.51
CA MET A 121 -15.48 2.97 7.95
C MET A 121 -14.19 3.37 8.64
N ILE A 122 -13.42 4.31 8.07
CA ILE A 122 -12.18 4.81 8.68
C ILE A 122 -12.49 5.44 10.03
N LYS A 123 -13.51 6.30 10.12
CA LYS A 123 -13.90 6.92 11.37
C LYS A 123 -14.26 5.88 12.42
N ILE A 124 -15.12 4.92 12.12
CA ILE A 124 -15.62 3.94 13.10
C ILE A 124 -14.52 3.00 13.57
N PHE A 125 -13.70 2.50 12.65
CA PHE A 125 -12.75 1.43 12.96
C PHE A 125 -11.32 1.95 13.22
N ASP A 126 -11.03 3.24 13.05
CA ASP A 126 -9.78 3.82 13.53
C ASP A 126 -9.88 4.21 15.01
N TYR A 127 -9.33 3.35 15.88
CA TYR A 127 -9.29 3.54 17.34
C TYR A 127 -8.08 4.35 17.82
N ARG A 128 -7.12 4.66 16.94
CA ARG A 128 -5.89 5.40 17.30
C ARG A 128 -6.17 6.80 17.85
N PRO A 129 -7.04 7.63 17.23
CA PRO A 129 -7.30 8.98 17.71
C PRO A 129 -8.15 9.03 18.99
N TRP A 130 -8.66 7.88 19.50
CA TRP A 130 -9.52 7.90 20.67
C TRP A 130 -8.72 8.23 21.94
N PRO A 131 -9.11 9.27 22.69
CA PRO A 131 -8.40 9.67 23.89
C PRO A 131 -8.54 8.62 25.01
N PRO A 132 -7.62 8.58 25.99
CA PRO A 132 -7.69 7.63 27.12
C PRO A 132 -8.99 7.76 27.94
N ASN A 133 -9.47 8.99 28.14
CA ASN A 133 -10.69 9.30 28.90
C ASN A 133 -11.96 9.30 28.03
N PHE A 134 -11.90 8.71 26.84
CA PHE A 134 -13.04 8.63 25.94
C PHE A 134 -14.21 7.85 26.58
N ARG A 135 -14.01 7.01 27.60
CA ARG A 135 -15.12 6.31 28.25
C ARG A 135 -16.12 7.23 28.96
N ASP A 136 -15.67 8.35 29.51
CA ASP A 136 -16.47 9.12 30.49
C ASP A 136 -17.13 10.38 29.91
N SER A 137 -16.81 10.74 28.66
CA SER A 137 -17.37 11.93 28.02
C SER A 137 -18.74 11.65 27.41
N LYS A 138 -19.71 12.56 27.60
CA LYS A 138 -21.00 12.54 26.88
C LYS A 138 -20.82 12.51 25.36
N VAL A 139 -19.82 13.22 24.85
CA VAL A 139 -19.48 13.26 23.42
C VAL A 139 -19.07 11.88 22.94
N ALA A 140 -18.27 11.17 23.73
CA ALA A 140 -17.83 9.84 23.37
C ALA A 140 -18.96 8.83 23.38
N LYS A 141 -19.95 8.95 24.28
CA LYS A 141 -21.13 8.07 24.25
C LYS A 141 -21.84 8.13 22.90
N GLN A 142 -21.99 9.32 22.30
CA GLN A 142 -22.68 9.51 21.01
C GLN A 142 -21.79 9.35 19.77
N TRP A 143 -20.48 9.22 19.96
CA TRP A 143 -19.54 9.23 18.85
C TRP A 143 -19.69 8.00 17.93
N GLY A 144 -19.65 8.25 16.62
CA GLY A 144 -19.65 7.22 15.58
C GLY A 144 -21.01 6.58 15.30
N PHE A 145 -22.06 6.90 16.06
CA PHE A 145 -23.40 6.34 15.82
C PHE A 145 -23.98 6.77 14.47
N LYS A 146 -23.85 8.05 14.11
CA LYS A 146 -24.30 8.54 12.80
C LYS A 146 -23.59 7.83 11.66
N GLU A 147 -22.26 7.79 11.72
CA GLU A 147 -21.46 7.06 10.72
C GLU A 147 -21.82 5.57 10.66
N LEU A 148 -22.22 4.97 11.78
CA LEU A 148 -22.56 3.55 11.87
C LEU A 148 -23.89 3.29 11.20
N GLU A 149 -24.90 4.12 11.48
CA GLU A 149 -26.22 4.06 10.83
C GLU A 149 -26.09 4.22 9.31
N GLU A 150 -25.27 5.17 8.85
CA GLU A 150 -24.99 5.35 7.43
C GLU A 150 -24.29 4.12 6.81
N LEU A 151 -23.37 3.46 7.52
CA LEU A 151 -22.74 2.22 7.05
C LEU A 151 -23.71 1.04 7.02
N VAL A 152 -24.53 0.88 8.05
CA VAL A 152 -25.54 -0.17 8.14
C VAL A 152 -26.56 -0.02 7.01
N SER A 153 -26.95 1.21 6.71
CA SER A 153 -27.79 1.54 5.55
C SER A 153 -27.10 1.18 4.23
N TYR A 154 -25.84 1.58 4.06
CA TYR A 154 -25.07 1.27 2.84
C TYR A 154 -24.91 -0.24 2.58
N TYR A 155 -24.67 -1.03 3.62
CA TYR A 155 -24.48 -2.49 3.52
C TYR A 155 -25.77 -3.30 3.73
N GLU A 156 -26.94 -2.67 3.71
CA GLU A 156 -28.23 -3.31 4.02
C GLU A 156 -28.43 -4.68 3.33
N GLN A 157 -28.16 -4.76 2.03
CA GLN A 157 -28.30 -6.00 1.27
C GLN A 157 -27.35 -7.11 1.75
N HIS A 158 -26.11 -6.76 2.08
CA HIS A 158 -25.11 -7.72 2.56
C HIS A 158 -25.45 -8.22 3.97
N LEU A 159 -25.96 -7.31 4.81
CA LEU A 159 -26.44 -7.63 6.16
C LEU A 159 -27.66 -8.56 6.10
N TYR A 160 -28.59 -8.30 5.18
CA TYR A 160 -29.76 -9.16 4.97
C TYR A 160 -29.38 -10.59 4.56
N ILE A 161 -28.48 -10.74 3.58
CA ILE A 161 -27.98 -12.06 3.12
C ILE A 161 -27.30 -12.81 4.25
N SER A 162 -26.60 -12.09 5.13
CA SER A 162 -25.87 -12.67 6.27
C SER A 162 -26.76 -12.92 7.50
N GLN A 163 -28.09 -12.73 7.40
CA GLN A 163 -29.05 -12.85 8.51
C GLN A 163 -28.69 -11.98 9.73
N CYS A 164 -28.08 -10.82 9.49
CA CYS A 164 -27.65 -9.89 10.52
C CYS A 164 -28.81 -9.01 11.00
N GLU A 165 -28.94 -8.84 12.31
CA GLU A 165 -29.86 -7.87 12.92
C GLU A 165 -29.22 -6.47 12.92
N LYS A 166 -29.81 -5.52 12.19
CA LYS A 166 -29.28 -4.15 12.07
C LYS A 166 -29.29 -3.42 13.41
N GLU A 167 -30.38 -3.56 14.16
CA GLU A 167 -30.54 -3.00 15.49
C GLU A 167 -29.52 -3.62 16.46
N GLY A 168 -29.16 -4.91 16.23
CA GLY A 168 -28.07 -5.59 16.90
C GLY A 168 -26.75 -4.85 16.75
N ILE A 169 -26.37 -4.48 15.54
CA ILE A 169 -25.12 -3.73 15.27
C ILE A 169 -25.05 -2.44 16.13
N VAL A 170 -26.14 -1.68 16.19
CA VAL A 170 -26.21 -0.41 16.95
C VAL A 170 -26.07 -0.68 18.45
N ARG A 171 -26.69 -1.75 18.97
CA ARG A 171 -26.57 -2.17 20.38
C ARG A 171 -25.17 -2.68 20.73
N GLU A 172 -24.50 -3.35 19.81
CA GLU A 172 -23.18 -3.96 20.00
C GLU A 172 -22.03 -2.95 19.87
N TRP A 173 -22.26 -1.81 19.23
CA TRP A 173 -21.23 -0.78 19.01
C TRP A 173 -20.52 -0.30 20.30
N PRO A 174 -21.21 0.04 21.40
CA PRO A 174 -20.55 0.36 22.66
C PRO A 174 -19.66 -0.77 23.20
N LEU A 175 -20.06 -2.03 23.04
CA LEU A 175 -19.30 -3.20 23.49
C LEU A 175 -18.01 -3.36 22.69
N LEU A 176 -18.09 -3.27 21.36
CA LEU A 176 -16.91 -3.28 20.49
C LEU A 176 -15.92 -2.18 20.88
N ARG A 177 -16.40 -0.95 21.08
CA ARG A 177 -15.54 0.17 21.50
C ARG A 177 -14.86 -0.09 22.83
N HIS A 178 -15.59 -0.62 23.81
CA HIS A 178 -15.03 -0.97 25.11
C HIS A 178 -13.90 -1.98 24.97
N LYS A 179 -14.09 -3.00 24.13
CA LYS A 179 -13.12 -4.06 23.83
C LYS A 179 -11.88 -3.51 23.12
N LEU A 180 -12.06 -2.68 22.09
CA LEU A 180 -10.97 -1.99 21.38
C LEU A 180 -10.10 -1.14 22.32
N LEU A 181 -10.73 -0.34 23.19
CA LEU A 181 -10.01 0.48 24.17
C LEU A 181 -9.25 -0.37 25.20
N LYS A 182 -9.84 -1.48 25.65
CA LYS A 182 -9.19 -2.40 26.58
C LYS A 182 -7.94 -3.03 25.95
N LEU A 183 -8.06 -3.53 24.72
CA LEU A 183 -6.94 -4.11 23.98
C LEU A 183 -5.86 -3.05 23.73
N LYS A 184 -6.22 -1.85 23.25
CA LYS A 184 -5.29 -0.73 23.07
C LYS A 184 -4.49 -0.45 24.34
N GLY A 185 -5.16 -0.33 25.50
CA GLY A 185 -4.51 -0.07 26.78
C GLY A 185 -3.51 -1.16 27.19
N VAL A 186 -3.80 -2.43 26.92
CA VAL A 186 -2.89 -3.55 27.18
C VAL A 186 -1.62 -3.45 26.32
N TYR A 187 -1.77 -3.15 25.02
CA TYR A 187 -0.63 -3.04 24.10
C TYR A 187 0.22 -1.79 24.35
N ASP A 188 -0.41 -0.66 24.68
CA ASP A 188 0.28 0.58 25.04
C ASP A 188 1.13 0.39 26.32
N GLN A 189 0.62 -0.34 27.32
CA GLN A 189 1.37 -0.66 28.55
C GLN A 189 2.55 -1.63 28.30
N ALA A 190 2.41 -2.54 27.32
CA ALA A 190 3.43 -3.52 26.98
C ALA A 190 4.51 -2.99 26.02
N ASP A 191 4.50 -1.69 25.68
CA ASP A 191 5.34 -1.06 24.64
C ASP A 191 5.38 -1.88 23.33
N THR A 192 4.27 -2.54 23.02
CA THR A 192 4.17 -3.47 21.90
C THR A 192 3.29 -2.86 20.82
N LYS A 193 3.86 -2.59 19.65
CA LYS A 193 3.10 -2.13 18.50
C LYS A 193 2.29 -3.27 17.89
N ILE A 194 0.97 -3.26 18.11
CA ILE A 194 0.03 -4.12 17.38
C ILE A 194 -0.46 -3.43 16.10
N SER A 195 -0.60 -4.19 15.02
CA SER A 195 -1.24 -3.70 13.80
C SER A 195 -2.77 -3.70 13.95
N SER A 196 -3.47 -2.77 13.29
CA SER A 196 -4.93 -2.75 13.25
C SER A 196 -5.50 -4.09 12.75
N ALA A 197 -4.84 -4.71 11.77
CA ALA A 197 -5.20 -6.02 11.23
C ALA A 197 -5.12 -7.15 12.26
N ASP A 198 -4.08 -7.19 13.09
CA ASP A 198 -3.92 -8.23 14.10
C ASP A 198 -4.94 -8.05 15.22
N LEU A 199 -5.22 -6.80 15.61
CA LEU A 199 -6.20 -6.50 16.63
C LEU A 199 -7.62 -6.89 16.21
N TYR A 200 -8.04 -6.58 14.98
CA TYR A 200 -9.34 -7.01 14.48
C TYR A 200 -9.41 -8.52 14.25
N ARG A 201 -8.30 -9.17 13.88
CA ARG A 201 -8.23 -10.64 13.83
C ARG A 201 -8.47 -11.28 15.18
N GLU A 202 -7.92 -10.71 16.27
CA GLU A 202 -8.14 -11.23 17.61
C GLU A 202 -9.61 -11.10 18.04
N ILE A 203 -10.24 -9.95 17.77
CA ILE A 203 -11.67 -9.74 18.05
C ILE A 203 -12.53 -10.77 17.31
N LEU A 204 -12.27 -10.98 16.01
CA LEU A 204 -13.00 -11.97 15.20
C LEU A 204 -12.75 -13.41 15.65
N ARG A 205 -11.57 -13.70 16.23
CA ARG A 205 -11.20 -15.04 16.69
C ARG A 205 -11.90 -15.44 17.98
N GLU A 206 -12.13 -14.49 18.89
CA GLU A 206 -12.78 -14.75 20.18
C GLU A 206 -14.23 -15.25 20.03
N LYS A 207 -14.86 -15.05 18.86
CA LYS A 207 -16.26 -15.47 18.57
C LYS A 207 -17.22 -15.12 19.70
N ASP A 208 -17.16 -13.86 20.10
CA ASP A 208 -17.99 -13.29 21.15
C ASP A 208 -19.45 -13.20 20.67
N ASP A 209 -20.34 -13.95 21.33
CA ASP A 209 -21.77 -13.96 21.01
C ASP A 209 -22.39 -12.56 21.21
N GLU A 210 -21.80 -11.73 22.08
CA GLU A 210 -22.23 -10.34 22.32
C GLU A 210 -21.87 -9.38 21.17
N LEU A 211 -21.09 -9.82 20.17
CA LEU A 211 -20.63 -9.00 19.05
C LEU A 211 -20.96 -9.62 17.67
N GLN A 212 -21.89 -10.58 17.65
CA GLN A 212 -22.21 -11.38 16.47
C GLN A 212 -22.59 -10.53 15.24
N ASN A 213 -23.36 -9.45 15.40
CA ASN A 213 -23.83 -8.65 14.29
C ASN A 213 -22.74 -7.69 13.80
N ILE A 214 -22.03 -7.03 14.71
CA ILE A 214 -20.98 -6.07 14.35
C ILE A 214 -19.73 -6.75 13.78
N HIS A 215 -19.51 -8.04 14.07
CA HIS A 215 -18.47 -8.85 13.42
C HIS A 215 -18.59 -8.85 11.90
N ILE A 216 -19.82 -8.84 11.35
CA ILE A 216 -20.03 -8.81 9.90
C ILE A 216 -19.49 -7.50 9.31
N LEU A 217 -19.71 -6.36 9.98
CA LEU A 217 -19.14 -5.08 9.55
C LEU A 217 -17.60 -5.07 9.64
N ILE A 218 -17.02 -5.69 10.68
CA ILE A 218 -15.56 -5.84 10.79
C ILE A 218 -15.03 -6.69 9.64
N GLN A 219 -15.68 -7.81 9.31
CA GLN A 219 -15.29 -8.65 8.18
C GLN A 219 -15.36 -7.87 6.86
N LEU A 220 -16.44 -7.13 6.61
CA LEU A 220 -16.55 -6.27 5.43
C LEU A 220 -15.40 -5.26 5.37
N MET A 221 -15.08 -4.58 6.48
CA MET A 221 -13.94 -3.65 6.55
C MET A 221 -12.61 -4.34 6.21
N MET A 222 -12.38 -5.55 6.74
CA MET A 222 -11.16 -6.34 6.50
C MET A 222 -11.03 -6.83 5.04
N THR A 223 -12.15 -6.97 4.31
CA THR A 223 -12.13 -7.41 2.91
C THR A 223 -11.79 -6.29 1.92
N ILE A 224 -11.90 -5.02 2.33
CA ILE A 224 -11.60 -3.89 1.45
C ILE A 224 -10.10 -3.74 1.29
N SER A 225 -9.60 -4.12 0.11
CA SER A 225 -8.18 -3.95 -0.18
C SER A 225 -7.87 -2.48 -0.53
N PRO A 226 -6.91 -1.85 0.18
CA PRO A 226 -6.48 -0.48 -0.12
C PRO A 226 -5.59 -0.39 -1.37
N SER A 227 -5.23 -1.53 -1.97
CA SER A 227 -4.22 -1.59 -3.03
C SER A 227 -4.56 -2.61 -4.11
N THR A 228 -4.54 -2.14 -5.36
CA THR A 228 -4.61 -3.00 -6.55
C THR A 228 -3.30 -3.73 -6.84
N ALA A 229 -2.22 -3.47 -6.09
CA ALA A 229 -0.90 -4.02 -6.36
C ALA A 229 -0.88 -5.57 -6.34
N ALA A 230 -1.73 -6.20 -5.52
CA ALA A 230 -1.87 -7.66 -5.54
C ALA A 230 -2.44 -8.14 -6.88
N CYS A 231 -3.50 -7.50 -7.37
CA CYS A 231 -4.09 -7.78 -8.68
C CYS A 231 -3.11 -7.47 -9.83
N GLU A 232 -2.40 -6.34 -9.78
CA GLU A 232 -1.39 -5.95 -10.76
C GLU A 232 -0.21 -6.93 -10.82
N ARG A 233 0.23 -7.46 -9.68
CA ARG A 233 1.22 -8.55 -9.64
C ARG A 233 0.66 -9.80 -10.31
N GLY A 234 -0.59 -10.15 -10.05
CA GLY A 234 -1.29 -11.24 -10.72
C GLY A 234 -1.34 -11.06 -12.24
N PHE A 235 -1.75 -9.89 -12.72
CA PHE A 235 -1.77 -9.55 -14.15
C PHE A 235 -0.36 -9.54 -14.76
N SER A 236 0.64 -9.07 -14.03
CA SER A 236 2.03 -9.10 -14.47
C SER A 236 2.54 -10.53 -14.64
N CYS A 237 2.24 -11.42 -13.70
CA CYS A 237 2.56 -12.85 -13.79
C CYS A 237 1.84 -13.49 -14.99
N MET A 238 0.54 -13.19 -15.16
CA MET A 238 -0.24 -13.69 -16.29
C MET A 238 0.32 -13.19 -17.62
N ASN A 239 0.72 -11.91 -17.71
CA ASN A 239 1.34 -11.36 -18.92
C ASN A 239 2.67 -12.04 -19.22
N ARG A 240 3.49 -12.37 -18.21
CA ARG A 240 4.72 -13.13 -18.42
C ARG A 240 4.45 -14.51 -19.00
N GLU A 241 3.45 -15.23 -18.49
CA GLU A 241 3.09 -16.55 -19.02
C GLU A 241 2.46 -16.45 -20.42
N LYS A 242 1.61 -15.45 -20.68
CA LYS A 242 1.07 -15.17 -22.02
C LYS A 242 2.19 -14.86 -23.02
N ILE A 243 3.15 -14.03 -22.65
CA ILE A 243 4.30 -13.68 -23.51
C ILE A 243 5.16 -14.92 -23.73
N LYS A 244 5.49 -15.66 -22.68
CA LYS A 244 6.30 -16.89 -22.77
C LYS A 244 5.61 -17.97 -23.61
N SER A 245 4.31 -18.14 -23.46
CA SER A 245 3.50 -19.03 -24.29
C SER A 245 3.55 -18.59 -25.76
N ARG A 246 3.30 -17.30 -26.05
CA ARG A 246 3.41 -16.74 -27.41
C ARG A 246 4.82 -16.84 -28.02
N CYS A 247 5.87 -16.74 -27.20
CA CYS A 247 7.26 -16.91 -27.64
C CYS A 247 7.70 -18.38 -27.76
N ASN A 248 6.94 -19.32 -27.18
CA ASN A 248 7.15 -20.76 -27.32
C ASN A 248 6.20 -21.41 -28.35
N LEU A 249 5.28 -20.63 -28.94
CA LEU A 249 4.55 -21.06 -30.12
C LEU A 249 5.54 -21.15 -31.29
N ALA A 250 6.04 -22.36 -31.55
CA ALA A 250 6.60 -22.68 -32.85
C ALA A 250 5.58 -22.31 -33.94
N GLN A 251 6.06 -21.87 -35.10
CA GLN A 251 5.25 -21.31 -36.19
C GLN A 251 4.12 -22.25 -36.69
N GLN A 252 4.12 -23.52 -36.29
CA GLN A 252 3.08 -24.53 -36.54
C GLN A 252 1.83 -24.42 -35.63
N ALA A 253 1.85 -23.60 -34.58
CA ALA A 253 0.73 -23.47 -33.63
C ALA A 253 -0.11 -22.19 -33.81
N LEU A 254 0.09 -21.45 -34.90
CA LEU A 254 -0.72 -20.26 -35.25
C LEU A 254 -2.17 -20.59 -35.58
N ASP A 255 -2.46 -21.86 -35.90
CA ASP A 255 -3.81 -22.41 -35.93
C ASP A 255 -4.08 -23.01 -34.54
N GLY A 256 -4.62 -22.20 -33.63
CA GLY A 256 -5.09 -22.71 -32.34
C GLY A 256 -6.13 -23.84 -32.54
N PRO A 257 -6.34 -24.71 -31.53
CA PRO A 257 -7.41 -25.69 -31.61
C PRO A 257 -8.75 -24.98 -31.84
N ARG A 258 -9.67 -25.63 -32.57
CA ARG A 258 -11.04 -25.12 -32.71
C ARG A 258 -11.64 -24.96 -31.32
N LEU A 259 -12.60 -24.05 -31.15
CA LEU A 259 -13.21 -23.76 -29.85
C LEU A 259 -13.76 -25.01 -29.15
N GLU A 260 -14.21 -25.98 -29.95
CA GLU A 260 -14.72 -27.29 -29.54
C GLU A 260 -13.66 -28.18 -28.87
N ASP A 261 -12.39 -28.00 -29.26
CA ASP A 261 -11.24 -28.80 -28.84
C ASP A 261 -10.34 -28.05 -27.84
N TYR A 262 -10.71 -26.82 -27.45
CA TYR A 262 -9.95 -26.04 -26.49
C TYR A 262 -10.22 -26.51 -25.05
N ASP A 263 -9.30 -27.28 -24.49
CA ASP A 263 -9.32 -27.65 -23.08
C ASP A 263 -8.61 -26.60 -22.20
N PRO A 264 -9.33 -25.87 -21.34
CA PRO A 264 -8.71 -24.91 -20.43
C PRO A 264 -7.93 -25.56 -19.28
N LEU A 265 -8.12 -26.85 -19.00
CA LEU A 265 -7.47 -27.55 -17.89
C LEU A 265 -5.98 -27.80 -18.19
N THR A 266 -5.65 -28.17 -19.42
CA THR A 266 -4.27 -28.48 -19.82
C THR A 266 -3.30 -27.31 -19.57
N PRO A 267 -3.57 -26.06 -19.99
CA PRO A 267 -2.73 -24.90 -19.66
C PRO A 267 -2.69 -24.57 -18.16
N LEU A 268 -3.82 -24.74 -17.45
CA LEU A 268 -3.94 -24.47 -16.02
C LEU A 268 -3.07 -25.44 -15.22
N GLN A 269 -3.08 -26.71 -15.59
CA GLN A 269 -2.31 -27.77 -14.96
C GLN A 269 -0.82 -27.62 -15.23
N THR A 270 -0.45 -27.23 -16.46
CA THR A 270 0.92 -26.86 -16.81
C THR A 270 1.43 -25.67 -15.98
N TRP A 271 0.59 -24.66 -15.73
CA TRP A 271 0.93 -23.54 -14.86
C TRP A 271 1.13 -23.96 -13.40
N LEU A 272 0.30 -24.87 -12.90
CA LEU A 272 0.37 -25.44 -11.56
C LEU A 272 1.63 -26.28 -11.34
N ASP A 273 1.98 -27.12 -12.31
CA ASP A 273 3.01 -28.16 -12.17
C ASP A 273 4.39 -27.69 -12.66
N GLU A 274 4.45 -26.88 -13.72
CA GLU A 274 5.69 -26.57 -14.46
C GLU A 274 6.07 -25.08 -14.44
N GLY A 275 5.26 -24.23 -13.81
CA GLY A 275 5.57 -22.81 -13.62
C GLY A 275 6.96 -22.62 -12.98
N LYS A 276 7.79 -21.73 -13.56
CA LYS A 276 9.12 -21.41 -13.00
C LYS A 276 8.95 -20.72 -11.64
N GLY A 277 8.95 -21.51 -10.57
CA GLY A 277 8.67 -21.05 -9.21
C GLY A 277 7.97 -22.08 -8.31
N VAL A 278 7.77 -23.33 -8.78
CA VAL A 278 7.12 -24.46 -8.09
C VAL A 278 7.10 -24.33 -6.57
N ARG A 279 5.97 -23.80 -6.07
CA ARG A 279 5.33 -23.99 -4.77
C ARG A 279 4.03 -23.20 -4.79
N HIS A 280 3.07 -23.63 -5.62
CA HIS A 280 1.76 -22.98 -5.62
C HIS A 280 0.74 -23.73 -4.77
N LEU A 281 0.79 -25.07 -4.61
CA LEU A 281 -0.18 -25.77 -3.74
C LEU A 281 0.33 -26.99 -2.93
N ASN A 282 1.49 -27.59 -3.22
CA ASN A 282 1.94 -28.79 -2.51
C ASN A 282 3.10 -28.53 -1.53
N HIS A 283 2.78 -28.50 -0.23
CA HIS A 283 3.75 -28.71 0.85
C HIS A 283 4.13 -30.19 0.89
N SER A 284 5.09 -30.61 0.07
CA SER A 284 5.83 -31.86 0.33
C SER A 284 7.34 -31.58 0.30
N THR A 285 7.93 -31.74 1.48
CA THR A 285 9.37 -31.65 1.72
C THR A 285 10.08 -32.83 1.03
N GLY A 286 10.64 -32.59 -0.16
CA GLY A 286 11.47 -33.56 -0.88
C GLY A 286 12.90 -33.08 -1.06
N TYR A 287 13.85 -33.82 -0.48
CA TYR A 287 15.30 -33.63 -0.54
C TYR A 287 15.83 -33.38 -1.97
N ARG A 288 16.51 -32.24 -2.20
CA ARG A 288 17.19 -31.94 -3.48
C ARG A 288 18.61 -32.54 -3.46
N LYS A 289 18.85 -33.62 -4.22
CA LYS A 289 20.20 -34.19 -4.43
C LYS A 289 21.13 -33.13 -5.06
N LYS A 290 22.31 -32.94 -4.46
CA LYS A 290 23.40 -32.08 -4.96
C LYS A 290 23.89 -32.61 -6.32
N ARG A 291 23.94 -31.73 -7.32
CA ARG A 291 24.51 -31.98 -8.64
C ARG A 291 26.04 -31.97 -8.52
N SER A 292 26.71 -33.06 -8.91
CA SER A 292 28.18 -33.17 -8.85
C SER A 292 28.84 -32.18 -9.82
N GLN A 293 29.92 -31.55 -9.36
CA GLN A 293 30.80 -30.73 -10.19
C GLN A 293 31.51 -31.62 -11.21
N ARG A 294 31.48 -31.23 -12.49
CA ARG A 294 32.33 -31.78 -13.54
C ARG A 294 33.58 -30.90 -13.62
N THR A 295 34.70 -31.44 -13.17
CA THR A 295 36.05 -30.92 -13.34
C THR A 295 36.37 -30.82 -14.85
N ARG A 296 36.89 -29.68 -15.30
CA ARG A 296 37.55 -29.58 -16.61
C ARG A 296 39.05 -29.70 -16.38
N ILE A 297 39.67 -30.62 -17.13
CA ILE A 297 41.10 -30.59 -17.49
C ILE A 297 41.24 -29.56 -18.60
#